data_AF-A0AAW8VB63-F1
#
_entry.id   AF-A0AAW8VB63-F1
#
_cell.length_a   1.000
_cell.length_b   1.000
_cell.length_c   1.000
_cell.angle_alpha   90.00
_cell.angle_beta   90.00
_cell.angle_gamma   90.00
#
_symmetry.space_group_name_H-M   'P 1'
#
loop_
_entity.id
_entity.type
_entity.pdbx_description
1 polymer ?
#
loop_
_entity_poly.entity_id
_entity_poly.type
_entity_poly.pdbx_seq_one_letter_code
_entity_poly.pdbx_strand_id
1 'polypeptide(L)' 'MKTEYKCPKCGGEIEDLTESDEWMYFADEPFRCCGHYTGRYPNVSKDCLMNRTKSCGYFSLEELKK' A
#
# COMPACT_ATOMS: atom_id res chain seq x y z
N MET A 1 -1.92 5.46 -8.24
CA MET A 1 -0.61 5.35 -8.93
C MET A 1 0.32 4.43 -8.13
N LYS A 2 1.28 3.74 -8.75
CA LYS A 2 2.33 2.99 -8.01
C LYS A 2 3.41 3.97 -7.56
N THR A 3 3.67 4.04 -6.26
CA THR A 3 4.80 4.82 -5.71
C THR A 3 6.09 4.02 -5.74
N GLU A 4 7.24 4.70 -5.68
CA GLU A 4 8.53 4.05 -5.45
C GLU A 4 8.72 3.63 -3.98
N TYR A 5 7.85 4.10 -3.08
CA TYR A 5 7.93 3.80 -1.66
C TYR A 5 7.58 2.34 -1.34
N LYS A 6 8.21 1.82 -0.28
CA LYS A 6 7.94 0.51 0.30
C LYS A 6 7.46 0.68 1.73
N CYS A 7 6.61 -0.23 2.19
CA CYS A 7 6.15 -0.21 3.57
C CYS A 7 7.35 -0.42 4.52
N PRO A 8 7.61 0.47 5.48
CA PRO A 8 8.76 0.36 6.37
C PRO A 8 8.66 -0.84 7.33
N LYS A 9 7.45 -1.37 7.55
CA LYS A 9 7.22 -2.51 8.45
C LYS A 9 7.39 -3.87 7.76
N CYS A 10 6.98 -4.00 6.50
CA CYS A 10 6.91 -5.31 5.82
C CYS A 10 7.55 -5.35 4.43
N GLY A 11 8.09 -4.22 3.94
CA GLY A 11 8.66 -4.11 2.59
C GLY A 11 7.63 -4.23 1.45
N GLY A 12 6.34 -4.31 1.76
CA GLY A 12 5.25 -4.40 0.78
C GLY A 12 5.10 -3.14 -0.08
N GLU A 13 4.38 -3.27 -1.19
CA GLU A 13 4.06 -2.12 -2.05
C GLU A 13 3.18 -1.09 -1.32
N ILE A 14 3.38 0.18 -1.67
CA ILE A 14 2.60 1.32 -1.18
C ILE A 14 1.75 1.90 -2.30
N GLU A 15 0.48 2.11 -2.01
CA GLU A 15 -0.46 2.81 -2.87
C GLU A 15 -0.56 4.28 -2.46
N ASP A 16 -0.44 5.17 -3.45
CA ASP A 16 -0.63 6.61 -3.27
C ASP A 16 -2.11 6.98 -3.38
N LEU A 17 -2.65 7.59 -2.34
CA LEU A 17 -4.01 8.13 -2.31
C LEU A 17 -4.05 9.66 -2.26
N THR A 18 -2.92 10.36 -2.47
CA THR A 18 -2.84 11.84 -2.44
C THR A 18 -3.77 12.50 -3.46
N GLU A 19 -3.98 11.86 -4.62
CA GLU A 19 -4.82 12.39 -5.71
C GLU A 19 -6.29 11.93 -5.64
N SER A 20 -6.69 11.16 -4.62
CA SER A 20 -7.83 10.23 -4.76
C SER A 20 -9.21 10.68 -4.27
N ASP A 21 -9.45 11.93 -3.88
CA ASP A 21 -10.82 12.42 -3.77
C ASP A 21 -11.01 13.94 -3.91
N GLU A 22 -12.22 14.31 -4.32
CA GLU A 22 -12.79 15.67 -4.30
C GLU A 22 -12.97 16.22 -2.87
N TRP A 23 -12.84 15.37 -1.84
CA TRP A 23 -13.06 15.69 -0.42
C TRP A 23 -11.79 15.70 0.43
N MET A 24 -10.61 15.47 -0.15
CA MET A 24 -9.30 15.37 0.50
C MET A 24 -9.24 14.47 1.75
N TYR A 25 -10.04 13.39 1.84
CA TYR A 25 -10.17 12.55 3.03
C TYR A 25 -8.86 11.88 3.47
N PHE A 26 -7.89 11.74 2.56
CA PHE A 26 -6.61 11.08 2.81
C PHE A 26 -5.42 12.03 2.95
N ALA A 27 -5.65 13.35 3.10
CA ALA A 27 -4.58 14.35 3.07
C ALA A 27 -3.47 14.15 4.13
N ASP A 28 -3.83 13.65 5.32
CA ASP A 28 -2.88 13.50 6.42
C ASP A 28 -2.01 12.22 6.31
N GLU A 29 -2.59 11.10 5.86
CA GLU A 29 -1.89 9.80 5.70
C GLU A 29 -2.27 9.11 4.38
N PRO A 30 -1.85 9.65 3.22
CA PRO A 30 -2.33 9.18 1.92
C PRO A 30 -1.67 7.87 1.46
N PHE A 31 -0.68 7.34 2.17
CA PHE A 31 0.08 6.20 1.69
C PHE A 31 -0.35 4.89 2.36
N ARG A 32 -1.01 4.02 1.61
CA ARG A 32 -1.53 2.75 2.14
C ARG A 32 -0.62 1.58 1.82
N CYS A 33 -0.32 0.74 2.82
CA CYS A 33 0.35 -0.54 2.58
C CYS A 33 -0.61 -1.58 1.96
N CYS A 34 -0.22 -2.16 0.83
CA CYS A 34 -1.00 -3.19 0.14
C CYS A 34 -0.67 -4.63 0.58
N GLY A 35 0.19 -4.79 1.61
CA GLY A 35 0.73 -6.08 2.00
C GLY A 35 1.76 -6.63 0.98
N HIS A 36 2.57 -7.59 1.42
CA HIS A 36 3.54 -8.24 0.54
C HIS A 36 2.92 -9.48 -0.11
N TYR A 37 3.38 -9.80 -1.32
CA TYR A 37 2.95 -11.00 -2.02
C TYR A 37 3.41 -12.27 -1.28
N THR A 38 2.53 -13.27 -1.19
CA THR A 38 2.75 -14.49 -0.38
C THR A 38 3.08 -15.73 -1.22
N GLY A 39 3.21 -15.61 -2.55
CA GLY A 39 3.51 -16.77 -3.42
C GLY A 39 2.31 -17.63 -3.80
N ARG A 40 1.07 -17.24 -3.42
CA ARG A 40 -0.14 -18.03 -3.64
C ARG A 40 -0.75 -17.96 -5.04
N TYR A 41 -0.29 -17.08 -5.92
CA TYR A 41 -0.61 -17.10 -7.34
C TYR A 41 0.30 -18.13 -8.05
N PRO A 42 -0.24 -19.01 -8.93
CA PRO A 42 -1.44 -18.83 -9.76
C PRO A 42 -2.80 -19.27 -9.21
N ASN A 43 -2.92 -19.75 -7.96
CA ASN A 43 -4.16 -20.40 -7.49
C ASN A 43 -5.42 -19.51 -7.47
N VAL A 44 -5.30 -18.18 -7.47
CA VAL A 44 -6.45 -17.25 -7.45
C VAL A 44 -6.34 -16.19 -8.55
N SER A 45 -5.50 -15.17 -8.35
CA SER A 45 -5.17 -14.14 -9.34
C SER A 45 -3.96 -13.34 -8.86
N LYS A 46 -3.16 -12.77 -9.77
CA LYS A 46 -2.01 -11.92 -9.43
C LYS A 46 -2.42 -10.68 -8.65
N ASP A 47 -3.66 -10.22 -8.85
CA ASP A 47 -4.24 -9.02 -8.25
C ASP A 47 -5.14 -9.36 -7.04
N CYS A 48 -5.28 -10.63 -6.67
CA CYS A 48 -6.12 -11.02 -5.54
C CYS A 48 -5.48 -10.60 -4.21
N LEU A 49 -6.20 -9.82 -3.40
CA LEU A 49 -5.76 -9.42 -2.05
C LEU A 49 -5.50 -10.64 -1.14
N MET A 50 -6.17 -11.77 -1.35
CA MET A 50 -5.95 -13.02 -0.59
C MET A 50 -4.57 -13.63 -0.84
N ASN A 51 -3.86 -13.19 -1.89
CA ASN A 51 -2.49 -13.60 -2.18
C ASN A 51 -1.45 -12.66 -1.56
N ARG A 52 -1.89 -11.66 -0.78
CA ARG A 52 -1.03 -10.73 -0.05
C ARG A 52 -1.25 -10.86 1.46
N THR A 53 -0.29 -10.40 2.25
CA THR A 53 -0.47 -10.26 3.70
C THR A 53 -1.47 -9.15 4.02
N LYS A 54 -1.91 -9.09 5.28
CA LYS A 54 -2.67 -7.94 5.77
C LYS A 54 -1.86 -6.65 5.61
N SER A 55 -2.58 -5.55 5.38
CA SER A 55 -2.00 -4.21 5.36
C SER A 55 -1.37 -3.87 6.72
N CYS A 56 -0.25 -3.16 6.68
CA CYS A 56 0.40 -2.60 7.87
C CYS A 56 -0.19 -1.26 8.33
N GLY A 57 -1.18 -0.74 7.60
CA GLY A 57 -1.84 0.54 7.85
C GLY A 57 -1.54 1.60 6.78
N TYR A 58 -1.82 2.84 7.17
CA TYR A 58 -1.53 4.05 6.43
C TYR A 58 -0.26 4.69 6.97
N PHE A 59 0.37 5.53 6.16
CA PHE A 59 1.60 6.23 6.47
C PHE A 59 1.54 7.65 5.92
N SER A 60 2.21 8.55 6.61
CA SER A 60 2.55 9.87 6.10
C SER A 60 3.75 9.82 5.15
N LEU A 61 3.97 10.88 4.36
CA LEU A 61 5.15 10.99 3.50
C LEU A 61 6.46 10.99 4.30
N GLU A 62 6.44 11.56 5.51
CA GLU A 62 7.62 11.65 6.37
C GLU A 62 8.04 10.27 6.89
N GLU A 63 7.10 9.39 7.19
CA GLU A 63 7.37 8.01 7.60
C GLU A 63 7.98 7.16 6.48
N LEU A 64 7.67 7.47 5.22
CA LEU A 64 8.20 6.73 4.06
C LEU A 64 9.55 7.23 3.55
N LYS A 65 9.96 8.43 3.94
CA LYS A 65 11.26 9.03 3.58
C LYS A 65 12.39 8.72 4.57
N LYS A 66 12.08 8.09 5.71
CA LYS A 66 13.05 7.61 6.70
C LYS A 66 13.65 6.27 6.29
#